data_AF-C0MG62-F1
#
_entry.id   AF-C0MG62-F1
#
_cell.length_a   1.000
_cell.length_b   1.000
_cell.length_c   1.000
_cell.angle_alpha   90.00
_cell.angle_beta   90.00
_cell.angle_gamma   90.00
#
_symmetry.space_group_name_H-M   'P 1'
#
loop_
_entity.id
_entity.type
_entity.pdbx_description
1 polymer ?
#
loop_
_entity_poly.entity_id
_entity_poly.type
_entity_poly.pdbx_seq_one_letter_code
_entity_poly.pdbx_strand_id
1 'polypeptide(L)'
;MNITDKQYKNLSNEVYNLDPGNKKYNPSLKEEVIFRTGNTNYKILKTEDNLDNGMQAMAIAPIKGGEVGKSHIMIVYVKSSYWLAS
;
A
#
# COMPACT_ATOMS: atom_id res chain seq x y z
N MET A 1 -1.58 -9.01 16.73
CA MET A 1 -2.16 -7.76 16.19
C MET A 1 -3.44 -8.18 15.48
N ASN A 2 -4.55 -7.47 15.69
CA ASN A 2 -5.80 -7.80 15.00
C ASN A 2 -6.06 -6.73 13.93
N ILE A 3 -6.00 -7.12 12.66
CA ILE A 3 -6.26 -6.23 11.52
C ILE A 3 -7.70 -6.43 11.10
N THR A 4 -8.45 -5.35 11.01
CA THR A 4 -9.88 -5.39 10.61
C THR A 4 -10.05 -5.37 9.09
N ASP A 5 -11.18 -5.86 8.59
CA ASP A 5 -11.56 -5.76 7.17
C ASP A 5 -11.54 -4.31 6.65
N LYS A 6 -11.96 -3.37 7.49
CA LYS A 6 -11.87 -1.94 7.19
C LYS A 6 -10.41 -1.49 6.99
N GLN A 7 -9.48 -1.98 7.81
CA GLN A 7 -8.06 -1.68 7.63
C GLN A 7 -7.51 -2.32 6.36
N TYR A 8 -7.86 -3.57 6.04
CA TYR A 8 -7.48 -4.19 4.77
C TYR A 8 -7.97 -3.39 3.57
N LYS A 9 -9.24 -2.96 3.56
CA LYS A 9 -9.79 -2.08 2.53
C LYS A 9 -9.02 -0.77 2.40
N ASN A 10 -8.67 -0.14 3.52
CA ASN A 10 -7.88 1.09 3.50
C ASN A 10 -6.49 0.86 2.90
N LEU A 11 -5.84 -0.25 3.23
CA LEU A 11 -4.54 -0.61 2.65
C LEU A 11 -4.64 -0.80 1.14
N SER A 12 -5.67 -1.48 0.63
CA SER A 12 -5.93 -1.57 -0.81
C SER A 12 -6.11 -0.20 -1.47
N ASN A 13 -6.80 0.73 -0.81
CA ASN A 13 -6.93 2.10 -1.32
C ASN A 13 -5.58 2.83 -1.39
N GLU A 14 -4.70 2.64 -0.41
CA GLU A 14 -3.35 3.22 -0.47
C GLU A 14 -2.52 2.64 -1.62
N VAL A 15 -2.60 1.32 -1.86
CA VAL A 15 -1.92 0.73 -3.03
C VAL A 15 -2.48 1.28 -4.33
N TYR A 16 -3.80 1.49 -4.42
CA TYR A 16 -4.41 2.08 -5.60
C TYR A 16 -3.99 3.53 -5.84
N ASN A 17 -3.53 4.25 -4.80
CA ASN A 17 -2.96 5.58 -4.94
C ASN A 17 -1.52 5.56 -5.50
N LEU A 18 -0.92 4.39 -5.71
CA LEU A 18 0.31 4.25 -6.49
C LEU A 18 0.08 4.47 -7.98
N ASP A 19 -1.17 4.45 -8.45
CA ASP A 19 -1.55 4.69 -9.83
C ASP A 19 -1.52 6.19 -10.18
N PRO A 20 -0.58 6.70 -11.00
CA PRO A 20 -0.66 8.07 -11.47
C PRO A 20 -1.90 8.47 -12.30
N GLY A 21 -2.74 7.53 -12.75
CA GLY A 21 -4.06 7.77 -13.36
C GLY A 21 -5.20 7.87 -12.35
N ASN A 22 -4.98 7.48 -11.09
CA ASN A 22 -5.93 7.69 -10.01
C ASN A 22 -5.93 9.17 -9.58
N LYS A 23 -7.12 9.74 -9.38
CA LYS A 23 -7.31 11.12 -8.88
C LYS A 23 -6.64 11.39 -7.54
N LYS A 24 -6.38 10.34 -6.75
CA LYS A 24 -5.70 10.38 -5.45
C LYS A 24 -4.25 9.89 -5.54
N TYR A 25 -3.67 9.88 -6.75
CA TYR A 25 -2.27 9.52 -6.95
C TYR A 25 -1.38 10.22 -5.93
N ASN A 26 -0.54 9.42 -5.27
CA ASN A 26 0.37 9.91 -4.27
C ASN A 26 1.79 9.38 -4.52
N PRO A 27 2.64 10.15 -5.22
CA PRO A 27 4.03 9.75 -5.48
C PRO A 27 4.90 9.68 -4.21
N SER A 28 4.40 10.14 -3.06
CA SER A 28 5.11 10.02 -1.79
C SER A 28 4.99 8.63 -1.16
N LEU A 29 4.09 7.76 -1.64
CA LEU A 29 4.01 6.37 -1.18
C LEU A 29 5.17 5.56 -1.76
N LYS A 30 6.29 5.52 -1.03
CA LYS A 30 7.52 4.84 -1.42
C LYS A 30 8.17 4.16 -0.22
N GLU A 31 9.21 3.38 -0.49
CA GLU A 31 10.00 2.68 0.53
C GLU A 31 10.36 3.58 1.71
N GLU A 32 10.36 2.99 2.92
CA GLU A 32 10.65 3.63 4.20
C GLU A 32 9.59 4.61 4.72
N VAL A 33 8.63 5.02 3.89
CA VAL A 33 7.54 5.90 4.34
C VAL A 33 6.63 5.17 5.33
N ILE A 34 6.25 5.91 6.38
CA ILE A 34 5.33 5.46 7.41
C ILE A 34 4.01 6.16 7.23
N PHE A 35 2.93 5.38 7.16
CA PHE A 35 1.57 5.90 7.11
C PHE A 35 0.69 5.17 8.14
N ARG A 36 -0.47 5.75 8.44
CA ARG A 36 -1.37 5.22 9.47
C ARG A 36 -2.72 4.84 8.86
N THR A 37 -3.22 3.67 9.21
CA THR A 37 -4.62 3.30 8.98
C THR A 37 -5.26 2.73 10.24
N GLY A 38 -6.39 3.32 10.64
CA GLY A 38 -6.99 3.07 11.94
C GLY A 38 -6.03 3.42 13.06
N ASN A 39 -5.73 2.43 13.93
CA ASN A 39 -4.82 2.59 15.06
C ASN A 39 -3.41 2.03 14.83
N THR A 40 -3.07 1.68 13.60
CA THR A 40 -1.79 1.04 13.28
C THR A 40 -1.00 1.86 12.28
N ASN A 41 0.28 2.06 12.60
CA ASN A 41 1.26 2.61 11.67
C ASN A 41 1.86 1.46 10.86
N TYR A 42 2.08 1.69 9.58
CA TYR A 42 2.70 0.75 8.65
C TYR A 42 3.89 1.40 7.99
N LYS A 43 4.97 0.64 7.84
CA LYS A 43 6.13 1.01 7.05
C LYS A 43 6.03 0.36 5.69
N ILE A 44 6.24 1.15 4.64
CA ILE A 44 6.38 0.64 3.28
C ILE A 44 7.75 0.01 3.13
N LEU A 45 7.77 -1.26 2.74
CA LEU A 45 8.99 -2.04 2.49
C LEU A 45 9.35 -2.04 1.00
N LYS A 46 8.33 -2.08 0.14
CA LYS A 46 8.48 -2.03 -1.32
C LYS A 46 7.19 -1.55 -1.97
N THR A 47 7.33 -0.81 -3.06
CA THR A 47 6.23 -0.48 -3.98
C THR A 47 6.60 -0.93 -5.38
N GLU A 48 5.59 -1.30 -6.15
CA GLU A 48 5.71 -1.64 -7.56
C GLU A 48 4.46 -1.16 -8.29
N ASP A 49 4.64 -0.48 -9.43
CA ASP A 49 3.60 -0.20 -10.40
C ASP A 49 4.02 -0.86 -11.71
N ASN A 50 3.48 -2.04 -11.99
CA ASN A 50 3.84 -2.83 -13.15
C ASN A 50 2.87 -2.52 -14.29
N LEU A 51 3.36 -1.70 -15.22
CA LEU A 51 2.57 -1.28 -16.39
C LEU A 51 2.28 -2.46 -17.31
N ASP A 52 3.22 -3.39 -17.51
CA ASP A 52 3.09 -4.53 -18.43
C ASP A 52 1.90 -5.44 -18.11
N ASN A 53 1.60 -5.64 -16.83
CA ASN A 53 0.47 -6.46 -16.37
C ASN A 53 -0.69 -5.63 -15.79
N GLY A 54 -0.54 -4.31 -15.72
CA GLY A 54 -1.55 -3.39 -15.20
C GLY A 54 -1.88 -3.64 -13.73
N MET A 55 -0.89 -3.95 -12.90
CA MET A 55 -1.05 -4.19 -11.46
C MET A 55 -0.15 -3.28 -10.64
N GLN A 56 -0.65 -2.89 -9.47
CA GLN A 56 0.14 -2.25 -8.42
C GLN A 56 0.28 -3.16 -7.22
N ALA A 57 1.43 -3.08 -6.56
CA ALA A 57 1.72 -3.83 -5.37
C ALA A 57 2.42 -2.96 -4.32
N MET A 58 2.11 -3.21 -3.05
CA MET A 58 2.83 -2.64 -1.92
C MET A 58 3.09 -3.71 -0.87
N ALA A 59 4.35 -3.90 -0.51
CA ALA A 59 4.75 -4.67 0.64
C ALA A 59 4.86 -3.75 1.86
N ILE A 60 4.18 -4.10 2.95
CA ILE A 60 4.13 -3.30 4.17
C ILE A 60 4.31 -4.17 5.42
N ALA A 61 4.84 -3.56 6.47
CA ALA A 61 4.91 -4.17 7.80
C ALA A 61 4.36 -3.21 8.86
N PRO A 62 3.59 -3.69 9.84
CA PRO A 62 3.09 -2.86 10.93
C PRO A 62 4.24 -2.47 11.87
N ILE A 63 4.17 -1.28 12.44
CA ILE A 63 5.07 -0.83 13.49
C ILE A 63 4.41 -1.09 14.84
N LYS A 64 5.10 -1.80 15.73
CA LYS A 64 4.64 -2.08 17.10
C LYS A 64 5.77 -1.77 18.07
N GLY A 65 5.52 -0.90 19.04
CA GLY A 65 6.53 -0.52 20.04
C GLY A 65 7.74 0.24 19.46
N GLY A 66 7.57 0.91 18.31
CA GLY A 66 8.65 1.64 17.63
C GLY A 66 9.46 0.80 16.63
N GLU A 67 9.26 -0.52 16.61
CA GLU A 67 9.97 -1.42 15.70
C GLU A 67 9.08 -1.93 14.57
N VAL A 68 9.70 -2.21 13.42
CA VAL A 68 9.03 -2.84 12.28
C VAL A 68 8.76 -4.30 12.60
N GLY A 69 7.49 -4.70 12.58
CA GLY A 69 7.04 -6.05 12.84
C GLY A 69 7.41 -7.01 11.71
N LYS A 70 8.62 -7.58 11.73
CA LYS A 70 9.11 -8.52 10.72
C LYS A 70 8.34 -9.84 10.65
N SER A 71 7.55 -10.17 11.67
CA SER A 71 6.73 -11.39 11.71
C SER A 71 5.44 -11.30 10.89
N HIS A 72 5.05 -10.11 10.46
CA HIS A 72 3.81 -9.88 9.72
C HIS A 72 4.08 -8.91 8.57
N ILE A 73 4.44 -9.45 7.41
CA ILE A 73 4.56 -8.69 6.17
C ILE A 73 3.29 -8.94 5.37
N MET A 74 2.64 -7.87 4.92
CA MET A 74 1.50 -7.95 4.00
C MET A 74 1.94 -7.46 2.63
N ILE A 75 1.54 -8.18 1.59
CA ILE A 75 1.70 -7.73 0.22
C ILE A 75 0.29 -7.53 -0.35
N VAL A 76 -0.01 -6.29 -0.69
CA VAL A 76 -1.34 -5.88 -1.16
C VAL A 76 -1.22 -5.57 -2.65
N TYR A 77 -2.11 -6.19 -3.45
CA TYR A 77 -2.14 -6.03 -4.89
C TYR A 77 -3.48 -5.44 -5.32
N VAL A 78 -3.45 -4.54 -6.30
CA VAL A 78 -4.66 -3.97 -6.92
C VAL A 78 -4.46 -3.83 -8.43
N LYS A 79 -5.56 -3.79 -9.17
CA LYS A 79 -5.53 -3.54 -10.61
C LYS A 79 -5.31 -2.04 -10.86
N SER A 80 -4.37 -1.71 -11.73
CA SER A 80 -4.15 -0.36 -12.22
C SER A 80 -5.27 0.07 -13.16
N SER A 81 -5.67 1.34 -13.03
CA SER A 81 -6.59 2.04 -13.91
C SER A 81 -5.94 2.63 -15.16
N TYR A 82 -4.60 2.60 -15.29
CA TYR A 82 -3.88 3.22 -16.41
C TYR A 82 -4.40 2.84 -17.79
N TRP A 83 -4.68 1.55 -17.98
CA TRP A 83 -5.16 1.00 -19.25
C TRP A 83 -6.61 1.41 -19.60
N LEU A 84 -7.32 2.09 -18.70
CA LEU A 84 -8.68 2.59 -18.92
C LEU A 84 -8.70 4.10 -19.23
N ALA A 85 -7.54 4.77 -19.20
CA ALA A 85 -7.41 6.21 -19.41
C ALA A 85 -6.76 6.59 -20.75
N SER A 86 -6.40 5.62 -21.59
CA SER A 86 -5.81 5.80 -22.93
C SER A 86 -6.83 5.67 -24.05
#